data_AF-A0A812VAM7-F1
#
_entry.id   AF-A0A812VAM7-F1
#
_cell.length_a   1.000
_cell.length_b   1.000
_cell.length_c   1.000
_cell.angle_alpha   90.00
_cell.angle_beta   90.00
_cell.angle_gamma   90.00
#
_symmetry.space_group_name_H-M   'P 1'
#
loop_
_entity.id
_entity.type
_entity.pdbx_description
1 polymer ?
#
loop_
_entity_poly.entity_id
_entity_poly.type
_entity_poly.pdbx_seq_one_letter_code
_entity_poly.pdbx_strand_id
1 'polypeptide(L)'
;MAEYVVVNAELPETSQHDGDGMDISANGSMQQLDCTSPSASSTVPADDMREMLTAVAQHSDLAAALRQKGQAGRAVRTLERAVAMCARAEHIHPAVAVEAARARVNLAAALSEAARHREAIAHVRKAQRGLDQILAWAEQCGDAGATSIAGEASALRCAALVAESIELDMCPGVSGDFETTLNETALLRDTLTPKNRTVSLPQIGRKARKEKKMRIKDDSTSKTHSAGALKSSEVATEKRQPVIKLSLRPRAAEERTDVFSDFLRGVEAERVARLGALNDNWEDQAKRRLGQVHRRTRLQLELMGDNELKEKRYTHTGHQVFMKAMKKANRCWSDTSLLQEAAKENATPEILQVRKLNRQLYVKPPTPPPPPPPKPKMDQALVNNLRSNHGRASIKAEA
;
A
#
# COMPACT_ATOMS: atom_id res chain seq x y z
N MET A 1 -6.38 -51.28 39.79
CA MET A 1 -6.55 -50.21 40.80
C MET A 1 -5.27 -49.41 40.80
N ALA A 2 -5.25 -48.26 40.13
CA ALA A 2 -4.06 -47.41 40.01
C ALA A 2 -4.34 -46.14 40.82
N GLU A 3 -3.51 -45.91 41.85
CA GLU A 3 -3.61 -44.79 42.77
C GLU A 3 -3.21 -43.49 42.07
N TYR A 4 -4.08 -42.49 42.19
CA TYR A 4 -3.85 -41.12 41.76
C TYR A 4 -3.11 -40.38 42.88
N VAL A 5 -1.84 -40.05 42.67
CA VAL A 5 -1.06 -39.17 43.55
C VAL A 5 -1.38 -37.72 43.18
N VAL A 6 -2.11 -37.04 44.04
CA VAL A 6 -2.38 -35.59 43.96
C VAL A 6 -1.18 -34.85 44.52
N VAL A 7 -0.47 -34.11 43.67
CA VAL A 7 0.60 -33.19 44.09
C VAL A 7 0.00 -31.79 44.17
N ASN A 8 -0.19 -31.30 45.39
CA ASN A 8 -0.54 -29.91 45.67
C ASN A 8 0.71 -29.05 45.47
N ALA A 9 0.69 -28.16 44.47
CA ALA A 9 1.69 -27.11 44.30
C ALA A 9 1.16 -25.83 44.97
N GLU A 10 1.75 -25.48 46.10
CA GLU A 10 1.56 -24.18 46.76
C GLU A 10 2.19 -23.07 45.90
N LEU A 11 1.40 -22.04 45.62
CA LEU A 11 1.82 -20.82 44.94
C LEU A 11 2.50 -19.87 45.95
N PRO A 12 3.62 -19.22 45.59
CA PRO A 12 4.28 -18.28 46.48
C PRO A 12 3.51 -16.95 46.55
N GLU A 13 3.39 -16.45 47.77
CA GLU A 13 2.82 -15.17 48.15
C GLU A 13 3.51 -14.02 47.39
N THR A 14 2.69 -13.12 46.85
CA THR A 14 3.16 -11.90 46.17
C THR A 14 3.48 -10.83 47.21
N SER A 15 4.74 -10.40 47.22
CA SER A 15 5.27 -9.33 48.04
C SER A 15 4.58 -8.00 47.73
N GLN A 16 4.01 -7.40 48.77
CA GLN A 16 3.63 -5.98 48.81
C GLN A 16 4.84 -5.12 48.44
N HIS A 17 4.69 -4.34 47.37
CA HIS A 17 5.64 -3.30 47.00
C HIS A 17 4.93 -1.97 47.24
N ASP A 18 5.23 -1.34 48.37
CA ASP A 18 4.88 0.05 48.64
C ASP A 18 5.67 0.92 47.66
N GLY A 19 4.94 1.52 46.71
CA GLY A 19 5.48 2.45 45.73
C GLY A 19 5.03 3.87 46.06
N ASP A 20 5.97 4.68 46.49
CA ASP A 20 5.85 6.12 46.73
C ASP A 20 5.17 6.85 45.56
N GLY A 21 4.15 7.63 45.92
CA GLY A 21 3.41 8.50 45.02
C GLY A 21 4.27 9.66 44.52
N MET A 22 4.53 9.69 43.22
CA MET A 22 4.90 10.91 42.51
C MET A 22 3.63 11.59 42.00
N ASP A 23 3.27 12.68 42.67
CA ASP A 23 2.23 13.63 42.25
C ASP A 23 2.61 14.30 40.94
N ILE A 24 2.22 13.70 39.82
CA ILE A 24 2.20 14.37 38.52
C ILE A 24 0.87 15.12 38.43
N SER A 25 0.91 16.41 38.78
CA SER A 25 -0.17 17.37 38.54
C SER A 25 -0.40 17.56 37.04
N ALA A 26 -1.18 16.66 36.44
CA ALA A 26 -1.75 16.85 35.12
C ALA A 26 -2.99 17.75 35.26
N ASN A 27 -2.84 19.04 34.98
CA ASN A 27 -3.95 19.98 34.76
C ASN A 27 -4.66 19.64 33.44
N GLY A 28 -5.30 18.48 33.36
CA GLY A 28 -6.31 18.17 32.36
C GLY A 28 -7.66 18.48 32.97
N SER A 29 -8.35 19.51 32.49
CA SER A 29 -9.73 19.82 32.82
C SER A 29 -10.62 18.65 32.37
N MET A 30 -10.70 17.61 33.20
CA MET A 30 -11.66 16.54 33.09
C MET A 30 -13.02 17.18 33.36
N GLN A 31 -13.70 17.59 32.30
CA GLN A 31 -15.10 17.96 32.37
C GLN A 31 -15.83 16.70 32.86
N GLN A 32 -16.04 16.61 34.18
CA GLN A 32 -16.96 15.66 34.76
C GLN A 32 -18.29 15.88 34.04
N LEU A 33 -18.71 14.84 33.31
CA LEU A 33 -20.06 14.77 32.76
C LEU A 33 -20.96 14.62 33.97
N ASP A 34 -21.32 15.76 34.55
CA ASP A 34 -22.24 15.86 35.67
C ASP A 34 -23.54 15.13 35.28
N CYS A 35 -23.80 14.02 35.96
CA CYS A 35 -25.05 13.25 35.83
C CYS A 35 -26.27 14.00 36.42
N THR A 36 -26.15 15.30 36.69
CA THR A 36 -27.26 16.14 37.14
C THR A 36 -28.14 16.48 35.94
N SER A 37 -29.26 15.78 35.85
CA SER A 37 -30.51 16.12 35.14
C SER A 37 -30.34 17.07 33.94
N PRO A 38 -30.36 16.56 32.69
CA PRO A 38 -30.17 17.38 31.51
C PRO A 38 -31.24 18.48 31.46
N SER A 39 -30.80 19.73 31.52
CA SER A 39 -31.64 20.87 31.20
C SER A 39 -32.26 20.64 29.82
N ALA A 40 -33.59 20.60 29.76
CA ALA A 40 -34.42 20.03 28.69
C ALA A 40 -34.40 20.77 27.33
N SER A 41 -33.28 21.40 26.94
CA SER A 41 -33.24 22.39 25.86
C SER A 41 -32.47 21.96 24.60
N SER A 42 -31.83 20.79 24.55
CA SER A 42 -30.99 20.42 23.39
C SER A 42 -31.01 18.93 23.05
N THR A 43 -32.18 18.31 23.09
CA THR A 43 -32.35 16.98 22.49
C THR A 43 -32.60 17.15 20.99
N VAL A 44 -31.64 16.74 20.17
CA VAL A 44 -31.87 16.61 18.73
C VAL A 44 -32.96 15.54 18.54
N PRO A 45 -33.99 15.79 17.72
CA PRO A 45 -35.03 14.81 17.44
C PRO A 45 -34.44 13.46 17.03
N ALA A 46 -35.04 12.35 17.49
CA ALA A 46 -34.56 11.01 17.16
C ALA A 46 -34.52 10.75 15.64
N ASP A 47 -35.45 11.37 14.91
CA ASP A 47 -35.52 11.29 13.45
C ASP A 47 -34.31 11.97 12.78
N ASP A 48 -33.92 13.16 13.26
CA ASP A 48 -32.75 13.89 12.77
C ASP A 48 -31.44 13.10 12.99
N MET A 49 -31.33 12.38 14.11
CA MET A 49 -30.17 11.50 14.36
C MET A 49 -30.11 10.33 13.38
N ARG A 50 -31.24 9.68 13.10
CA ARG A 50 -31.29 8.56 12.14
C ARG A 50 -30.96 9.05 10.72
N GLU A 51 -31.47 10.20 10.32
CA GLU A 51 -31.17 10.80 9.02
C GLU A 51 -29.68 11.12 8.89
N MET A 52 -29.08 11.73 9.92
CA MET A 52 -27.65 12.02 9.98
C MET A 52 -26.80 10.75 9.86
N LEU A 53 -27.11 9.69 10.62
CA LEU A 53 -26.38 8.42 10.54
C LEU A 53 -26.50 7.79 9.14
N THR A 54 -27.68 7.85 8.52
CA THR A 54 -27.91 7.36 7.17
C THR A 54 -27.08 8.14 6.14
N ALA A 55 -27.02 9.47 6.26
CA ALA A 55 -26.23 10.31 5.38
C ALA A 55 -24.70 10.06 5.54
N VAL A 56 -24.24 9.83 6.77
CA VAL A 56 -22.82 9.50 7.04
C VAL A 56 -22.44 8.14 6.45
N ALA A 57 -23.31 7.15 6.55
CA ALA A 57 -23.13 5.86 5.90
C ALA A 57 -23.04 6.00 4.37
N GLN A 58 -23.96 6.75 3.75
CA GLN A 58 -23.93 7.03 2.30
C GLN A 58 -22.64 7.74 1.86
N HIS A 59 -22.15 8.70 2.64
CA HIS A 59 -20.89 9.37 2.35
C HIS A 59 -19.69 8.41 2.48
N SER A 60 -19.71 7.50 3.45
CA SER A 60 -18.67 6.49 3.63
C SER A 60 -18.64 5.49 2.47
N ASP A 61 -19.80 5.01 2.01
CA ASP A 61 -19.91 4.10 0.87
C ASP A 61 -19.43 4.76 -0.43
N LEU A 62 -19.86 6.02 -0.66
CA LEU A 62 -19.40 6.79 -1.81
C LEU A 62 -17.89 7.00 -1.79
N ALA A 63 -17.32 7.30 -0.62
CA ALA A 63 -15.88 7.47 -0.45
C ALA A 63 -15.13 6.16 -0.71
N ALA A 64 -15.64 5.01 -0.23
CA ALA A 64 -15.06 3.70 -0.52
C ALA A 64 -15.03 3.41 -2.03
N ALA A 65 -16.14 3.68 -2.74
CA ALA A 65 -16.20 3.54 -4.20
C ALA A 65 -15.22 4.48 -4.93
N LEU A 66 -14.99 5.69 -4.41
CA LEU A 66 -14.01 6.63 -4.97
C LEU A 66 -12.56 6.16 -4.73
N ARG A 67 -12.26 5.56 -3.57
CA ARG A 67 -10.94 4.98 -3.28
C ARG A 67 -10.62 3.81 -4.20
N GLN A 68 -11.58 2.92 -4.43
CA GLN A 68 -11.43 1.81 -5.38
C GLN A 68 -11.12 2.28 -6.81
N LYS A 69 -11.56 3.49 -7.19
CA LYS A 69 -11.27 4.13 -8.47
C LYS A 69 -9.95 4.92 -8.48
N GLY A 70 -9.17 4.89 -7.40
CA GLY A 70 -7.94 5.67 -7.25
C GLY A 70 -8.16 7.18 -7.08
N GLN A 71 -9.39 7.62 -6.79
CA GLN A 71 -9.74 9.04 -6.65
C GLN A 71 -9.61 9.51 -5.18
N ALA A 72 -8.46 9.28 -4.57
CA ALA A 72 -8.23 9.53 -3.13
C ALA A 72 -8.61 10.96 -2.70
N GLY A 73 -8.23 11.99 -3.47
CA GLY A 73 -8.56 13.38 -3.13
C GLY A 73 -10.07 13.70 -3.10
N ARG A 74 -10.90 13.00 -3.89
CA ARG A 74 -12.36 13.14 -3.82
C ARG A 74 -12.95 12.36 -2.64
N ALA A 75 -12.39 11.18 -2.35
CA ALA A 75 -12.77 10.40 -1.19
C ALA A 75 -12.53 11.18 0.12
N VAL A 76 -11.35 11.81 0.25
CA VAL A 76 -11.00 12.69 1.39
C VAL A 76 -12.05 13.78 1.59
N ARG A 77 -12.40 14.56 0.55
CA ARG A 77 -13.43 15.61 0.67
C ARG A 77 -14.81 15.08 1.05
N THR A 78 -15.15 13.87 0.61
CA THR A 78 -16.43 13.24 0.94
C THR A 78 -16.46 12.82 2.42
N LEU A 79 -15.37 12.25 2.91
CA LEU A 79 -15.23 11.85 4.32
C LEU A 79 -15.06 13.02 5.28
N GLU A 80 -14.40 14.12 4.86
CA GLU A 80 -14.34 15.37 5.64
C GLU A 80 -15.75 15.92 5.91
N ARG A 81 -16.66 15.83 4.93
CA ARG A 81 -18.07 16.20 5.12
C ARG A 81 -18.78 15.28 6.10
N ALA A 82 -18.58 13.96 5.97
CA ALA A 82 -19.15 12.99 6.90
C ALA A 82 -18.70 13.24 8.35
N VAL A 83 -17.40 13.47 8.57
CA VAL A 83 -16.86 13.82 9.90
C VAL A 83 -17.45 15.13 10.40
N ALA A 84 -17.61 16.15 9.55
CA ALA A 84 -18.20 17.43 9.95
C ALA A 84 -19.68 17.32 10.34
N MET A 85 -20.43 16.38 9.74
CA MET A 85 -21.81 16.09 10.12
C MET A 85 -21.88 15.49 11.53
N CYS A 86 -21.10 14.45 11.81
CA CYS A 86 -21.09 13.80 13.13
C CYS A 86 -20.50 14.67 14.24
N ALA A 87 -19.49 15.49 13.94
CA ALA A 87 -18.77 16.28 14.95
C ALA A 87 -19.68 17.25 15.71
N ARG A 88 -20.81 17.67 15.14
CA ARG A 88 -21.78 18.55 15.81
C ARG A 88 -22.63 17.83 16.85
N ALA A 89 -22.78 16.51 16.71
CA ALA A 89 -23.68 15.69 17.50
C ALA A 89 -22.96 14.58 18.29
N GLU A 90 -21.63 14.54 18.25
CA GLU A 90 -20.83 13.49 18.91
C GLU A 90 -21.02 13.47 20.44
N HIS A 91 -21.34 14.61 21.05
CA HIS A 91 -21.58 14.70 22.50
C HIS A 91 -23.03 14.36 22.91
N ILE A 92 -23.92 14.14 21.94
CA ILE A 92 -25.37 13.97 22.21
C ILE A 92 -25.70 12.51 22.48
N HIS A 93 -25.13 11.60 21.70
CA HIS A 93 -25.46 10.18 21.77
C HIS A 93 -24.24 9.30 21.47
N PRO A 94 -23.96 8.25 22.26
CA PRO A 94 -22.78 7.40 22.10
C PRO A 94 -22.72 6.71 20.73
N ALA A 95 -23.86 6.29 20.17
CA ALA A 95 -23.90 5.74 18.80
C ALA A 95 -23.42 6.74 17.72
N VAL A 96 -23.73 8.04 17.88
CA VAL A 96 -23.24 9.07 16.96
C VAL A 96 -21.73 9.26 17.13
N ALA A 97 -21.23 9.17 18.36
CA ALA A 97 -19.80 9.24 18.64
C ALA A 97 -19.03 8.05 18.03
N VAL A 98 -19.58 6.82 18.08
CA VAL A 98 -19.02 5.64 17.39
C VAL A 98 -18.97 5.88 15.88
N GLU A 99 -20.05 6.38 15.28
CA GLU A 99 -20.08 6.66 13.84
C GLU A 99 -19.11 7.79 13.45
N ALA A 100 -18.95 8.81 14.31
CA ALA A 100 -17.94 9.86 14.13
C ALA A 100 -16.52 9.28 14.13
N ALA A 101 -16.22 8.35 15.04
CA ALA A 101 -14.95 7.66 15.10
C ALA A 101 -14.73 6.79 13.85
N ARG A 102 -15.76 6.10 13.36
CA ARG A 102 -15.71 5.28 12.13
C ARG A 102 -15.39 6.16 10.91
N ALA A 103 -16.08 7.29 10.77
CA ALA A 103 -15.83 8.26 9.72
C ALA A 103 -14.40 8.82 9.77
N ARG A 104 -13.84 9.06 10.98
CA ARG A 104 -12.45 9.51 11.17
C ARG A 104 -11.42 8.45 10.77
N VAL A 105 -11.63 7.18 11.11
CA VAL A 105 -10.74 6.08 10.70
C VAL A 105 -10.78 5.91 9.17
N ASN A 106 -11.97 5.99 8.55
CA ASN A 106 -12.11 5.98 7.10
C ASN A 106 -11.42 7.17 6.43
N LEU A 107 -11.55 8.37 7.01
CA LEU A 107 -10.85 9.57 6.55
C LEU A 107 -9.33 9.41 6.64
N ALA A 108 -8.82 8.87 7.75
CA ALA A 108 -7.40 8.61 7.92
C ALA A 108 -6.86 7.65 6.85
N ALA A 109 -7.61 6.59 6.53
CA ALA A 109 -7.24 5.67 5.44
C ALA A 109 -7.21 6.37 4.07
N ALA A 110 -8.17 7.25 3.78
CA ALA A 110 -8.17 8.05 2.55
C ALA A 110 -7.03 9.09 2.50
N LEU A 111 -6.66 9.67 3.64
CA LEU A 111 -5.53 10.58 3.78
C LEU A 111 -4.20 9.85 3.57
N SER A 112 -4.07 8.63 4.11
CA SER A 112 -2.91 7.77 3.89
C SER A 112 -2.69 7.44 2.41
N GLU A 113 -3.76 7.07 1.70
CA GLU A 113 -3.72 6.87 0.24
C GLU A 113 -3.31 8.13 -0.53
N ALA A 114 -3.60 9.31 0.02
CA ALA A 114 -3.19 10.60 -0.54
C ALA A 114 -1.80 11.05 -0.05
N ALA A 115 -1.02 10.17 0.60
CA ALA A 115 0.29 10.46 1.20
C ALA A 115 0.29 11.58 2.26
N ARG A 116 -0.85 11.79 2.95
CA ARG A 116 -1.04 12.79 4.01
C ARG A 116 -1.02 12.14 5.40
N HIS A 117 0.02 11.34 5.66
CA HIS A 117 0.17 10.49 6.85
C HIS A 117 0.07 11.25 8.18
N ARG A 118 0.63 12.46 8.28
CA ARG A 118 0.56 13.27 9.51
C ARG A 118 -0.88 13.64 9.91
N GLU A 119 -1.68 14.02 8.93
CA GLU A 119 -3.09 14.33 9.16
C GLU A 119 -3.89 13.06 9.49
N ALA A 120 -3.55 11.94 8.84
CA ALA A 120 -4.16 10.64 9.13
C ALA A 120 -3.95 10.25 10.61
N ILE A 121 -2.72 10.35 11.13
CA ILE A 121 -2.40 10.10 12.56
C ILE A 121 -3.27 10.96 13.47
N ALA A 122 -3.39 12.25 13.15
CA ALA A 122 -4.14 13.18 13.96
C ALA A 122 -5.63 12.81 14.05
N HIS A 123 -6.23 12.36 12.94
CA HIS A 123 -7.61 11.86 12.92
C HIS A 123 -7.76 10.52 13.66
N VAL A 124 -6.79 9.61 13.54
CA VAL A 124 -6.80 8.32 14.27
C VAL A 124 -6.77 8.54 15.78
N ARG A 125 -5.89 9.41 16.27
CA ARG A 125 -5.81 9.74 17.71
C ARG A 125 -7.08 10.40 18.22
N LYS A 126 -7.69 11.29 17.42
CA LYS A 126 -8.99 11.87 17.77
C LYS A 126 -10.09 10.81 17.84
N ALA A 127 -10.07 9.81 16.95
CA ALA A 127 -10.99 8.67 17.01
C ALA A 127 -10.77 7.82 18.27
N GLN A 128 -9.51 7.48 18.60
CA GLN A 128 -9.16 6.72 19.81
C GLN A 128 -9.67 7.40 21.08
N ARG A 129 -9.40 8.70 21.27
CA ARG A 129 -9.89 9.44 22.45
C ARG A 129 -11.42 9.43 22.57
N GLY A 130 -12.13 9.58 21.44
CA GLY A 130 -13.59 9.49 21.43
C GLY A 130 -14.08 8.09 21.81
N LEU A 131 -13.41 7.05 21.34
CA LEU A 131 -13.75 5.66 21.68
C LEU A 131 -13.46 5.32 23.13
N ASP A 132 -12.36 5.83 23.69
CA ASP A 132 -12.03 5.68 25.12
C ASP A 132 -13.11 6.29 26.02
N GLN A 133 -13.64 7.47 25.64
CA GLN A 133 -14.76 8.11 26.36
C GLN A 133 -16.03 7.27 26.30
N ILE A 134 -16.35 6.67 25.16
CA ILE A 134 -17.54 5.81 24.99
C ILE A 134 -17.39 4.52 25.81
N LEU A 135 -16.21 3.92 25.84
CA LEU A 135 -15.94 2.73 26.65
C LEU A 135 -16.09 3.03 28.15
N ALA A 136 -15.53 4.14 28.62
CA ALA A 136 -15.69 4.58 30.00
C ALA A 136 -17.16 4.88 30.36
N TRP A 137 -17.93 5.49 29.44
CA TRP A 137 -19.36 5.69 29.59
C TRP A 137 -20.13 4.36 29.70
N ALA A 138 -19.79 3.39 28.86
CA ALA A 138 -20.48 2.10 28.83
C ALA A 138 -20.23 1.27 30.11
N GLU A 139 -19.02 1.36 30.67
CA GLU A 139 -18.69 0.74 31.96
C GLU A 139 -19.55 1.30 33.11
N GLN A 140 -19.92 2.58 33.06
CA GLN A 140 -20.76 3.21 34.08
C GLN A 140 -22.25 2.87 33.94
N CYS A 141 -22.74 2.63 32.72
CA CYS A 141 -24.17 2.41 32.48
C CYS A 141 -24.62 0.98 32.83
N GLY A 142 -23.82 -0.04 32.50
CA GLY A 142 -24.11 -1.44 32.82
C GLY A 142 -25.34 -2.06 32.12
N ASP A 143 -25.97 -1.37 31.16
CA ASP A 143 -27.14 -1.85 30.43
C ASP A 143 -26.77 -2.67 29.18
N ALA A 144 -27.70 -3.50 28.71
CA ALA A 144 -27.50 -4.33 27.52
C ALA A 144 -27.28 -3.50 26.24
N GLY A 145 -27.84 -2.29 26.16
CA GLY A 145 -27.60 -1.36 25.05
C GLY A 145 -26.17 -0.86 25.03
N ALA A 146 -25.65 -0.40 26.17
CA ALA A 146 -24.27 0.05 26.29
C ALA A 146 -23.26 -1.07 26.00
N THR A 147 -23.53 -2.33 26.38
CA THR A 147 -22.60 -3.44 26.07
C THR A 147 -22.46 -3.70 24.56
N SER A 148 -23.55 -3.59 23.79
CA SER A 148 -23.47 -3.67 22.32
C SER A 148 -22.64 -2.55 21.73
N ILE A 149 -22.84 -1.31 22.19
CA ILE A 149 -22.07 -0.14 21.74
C ILE A 149 -20.60 -0.27 22.14
N ALA A 150 -20.31 -0.75 23.35
CA ALA A 150 -18.94 -0.98 23.83
C ALA A 150 -18.21 -2.03 23.01
N GLY A 151 -18.89 -3.12 22.62
CA GLY A 151 -18.31 -4.14 21.74
C GLY A 151 -17.88 -3.56 20.40
N GLU A 152 -18.72 -2.73 19.78
CA GLU A 152 -18.40 -2.04 18.53
C GLU A 152 -17.26 -1.01 18.72
N ALA A 153 -17.32 -0.20 19.78
CA ALA A 153 -16.29 0.80 20.08
C ALA A 153 -14.92 0.15 20.33
N SER A 154 -14.88 -0.97 21.05
CA SER A 154 -13.67 -1.76 21.30
C SER A 154 -13.06 -2.31 20.00
N ALA A 155 -13.88 -2.90 19.13
CA ALA A 155 -13.42 -3.38 17.84
C ALA A 155 -12.84 -2.24 16.97
N LEU A 156 -13.51 -1.08 16.96
CA LEU A 156 -13.05 0.08 16.21
C LEU A 156 -11.77 0.71 16.80
N ARG A 157 -11.59 0.65 18.12
CA ARG A 157 -10.36 1.10 18.81
C ARG A 157 -9.17 0.24 18.41
N CYS A 158 -9.33 -1.08 18.35
CA CYS A 158 -8.31 -1.99 17.83
C CYS A 158 -7.92 -1.65 16.38
N ALA A 159 -8.90 -1.37 15.52
CA ALA A 159 -8.64 -0.93 14.15
C ALA A 159 -7.89 0.41 14.10
N ALA A 160 -8.24 1.35 14.98
CA ALA A 160 -7.56 2.64 15.09
C ALA A 160 -6.09 2.49 15.56
N LEU A 161 -5.81 1.63 16.54
CA LEU A 161 -4.44 1.32 16.99
C LEU A 161 -3.57 0.73 15.87
N VAL A 162 -4.14 -0.18 15.08
CA VAL A 162 -3.45 -0.76 13.91
C VAL A 162 -3.19 0.32 12.86
N ALA A 163 -4.18 1.19 12.59
CA ALA A 163 -4.02 2.30 11.66
C ALA A 163 -2.91 3.28 12.13
N GLU A 164 -2.89 3.66 13.40
CA GLU A 164 -1.83 4.53 13.96
C GLU A 164 -0.44 3.92 13.76
N SER A 165 -0.29 2.63 14.09
CA SER A 165 0.98 1.91 13.92
C SER A 165 1.46 1.93 12.46
N ILE A 166 0.56 1.71 11.51
CA ILE A 166 0.88 1.77 10.07
C ILE A 166 1.33 3.18 9.67
N GLU A 167 0.64 4.22 10.13
CA GLU A 167 0.99 5.59 9.77
C GLU A 167 2.31 6.06 10.40
N LEU A 168 2.62 5.62 11.62
CA LEU A 168 3.90 5.91 12.27
C LEU A 168 5.08 5.28 11.50
N ASP A 169 4.92 4.06 10.99
CA ASP A 169 5.93 3.40 10.15
C ASP A 169 6.19 4.16 8.83
N MET A 170 5.17 4.85 8.31
CA MET A 170 5.25 5.63 7.08
C MET A 170 5.80 7.05 7.29
N CYS A 171 5.88 7.51 8.54
CA CYS A 171 6.38 8.83 8.92
C CYS A 171 7.49 8.74 9.99
N PRO A 172 8.69 8.25 9.61
CA PRO A 172 9.83 8.23 10.54
C PRO A 172 10.17 9.67 10.99
N GLY A 173 10.24 9.87 12.30
CA GLY A 173 10.57 11.16 12.92
C GLY A 173 9.41 11.93 13.59
N VAL A 174 8.20 11.36 13.66
CA VAL A 174 7.03 12.00 14.32
C VAL A 174 6.87 11.55 15.79
N SER A 175 7.90 10.96 16.40
CA SER A 175 7.83 10.35 17.74
C SER A 175 7.80 11.35 18.92
N GLY A 176 7.57 12.65 18.71
CA GLY A 176 7.49 13.65 19.78
C GLY A 176 6.38 14.68 19.56
N ASP A 177 5.46 14.78 20.51
CA ASP A 177 4.68 15.97 20.90
C ASP A 177 3.77 16.65 19.87
N PHE A 178 3.03 15.88 19.05
CA PHE A 178 2.13 16.45 18.02
C PHE A 178 0.67 16.70 18.45
N GLU A 179 0.37 16.77 19.75
CA GLU A 179 -1.03 16.86 20.23
C GLU A 179 -1.71 18.22 19.93
N THR A 180 -0.95 19.27 19.55
CA THR A 180 -1.43 20.67 19.54
C THR A 180 -1.89 21.27 18.19
N THR A 181 -1.65 20.66 17.03
CA THR A 181 -1.79 21.39 15.73
C THR A 181 -3.07 21.13 14.91
N LEU A 182 -4.03 20.33 15.38
CA LEU A 182 -5.27 20.08 14.60
C LEU A 182 -6.18 21.31 14.49
N ASN A 183 -6.16 22.21 15.47
CA ASN A 183 -6.99 23.42 15.45
C ASN A 183 -6.47 24.48 14.46
N GLU A 184 -5.16 24.50 14.19
CA GLU A 184 -4.53 25.54 13.36
C GLU A 184 -4.64 25.26 11.85
N THR A 185 -4.59 23.98 11.47
CA THR A 185 -4.72 23.55 10.07
C THR A 185 -6.15 23.68 9.52
N ALA A 186 -7.16 23.59 10.38
CA ALA A 186 -8.54 23.91 10.00
C ALA A 186 -8.73 25.42 9.70
N LEU A 187 -8.08 26.28 10.50
CA LEU A 187 -8.15 27.74 10.33
C LEU A 187 -7.47 28.21 9.02
N LEU A 188 -6.37 27.56 8.61
CA LEU A 188 -5.65 27.87 7.37
C LEU A 188 -6.35 27.37 6.10
N ARG A 189 -7.27 26.39 6.20
CA ARG A 189 -8.06 25.93 5.05
C ARG A 189 -9.23 26.87 4.73
N ASP A 190 -9.81 27.49 5.75
CA ASP A 190 -10.89 28.47 5.58
C ASP A 190 -10.41 29.80 4.97
N THR A 191 -9.11 30.09 5.01
CA THR A 191 -8.52 31.26 4.33
C THR A 191 -8.11 31.00 2.87
N LEU A 192 -8.02 29.74 2.45
CA LEU A 192 -7.61 29.35 1.09
C LEU A 192 -8.75 28.87 0.19
N THR A 193 -9.98 28.78 0.70
CA THR A 193 -11.15 28.61 -0.18
C THR A 193 -11.60 30.00 -0.66
N PRO A 194 -11.61 30.27 -1.98
CA PRO A 194 -12.08 31.54 -2.50
C PRO A 194 -13.58 31.65 -2.25
N LYS A 195 -13.97 32.27 -1.14
CA LYS A 195 -15.35 32.69 -0.89
C LYS A 195 -15.74 33.66 -1.99
N ASN A 196 -16.60 33.20 -2.90
CA ASN A 196 -17.53 33.98 -3.69
C ASN A 196 -17.07 35.38 -4.08
N ARG A 197 -16.09 35.46 -4.99
CA ARG A 197 -15.97 36.63 -5.85
C ARG A 197 -16.82 36.36 -7.09
N THR A 198 -18.08 36.78 -7.04
CA THR A 198 -18.92 37.03 -8.21
C THR A 198 -18.27 38.15 -9.03
N VAL A 199 -17.21 37.81 -9.76
CA VAL A 199 -16.69 38.66 -10.83
C VAL A 199 -17.40 38.19 -12.09
N SER A 200 -18.37 39.00 -12.52
CA SER A 200 -18.97 38.91 -13.85
C SER A 200 -17.88 38.88 -14.92
N LEU A 201 -17.71 37.72 -15.58
CA LEU A 201 -16.84 37.60 -16.74
C LEU A 201 -17.39 38.48 -17.87
N PRO A 202 -16.56 39.31 -18.55
CA PRO A 202 -16.95 39.90 -19.81
C PRO A 202 -17.09 38.78 -20.86
N GLN A 203 -18.17 38.82 -21.63
CA GLN A 203 -18.40 37.94 -22.77
C GLN A 203 -17.30 38.15 -23.82
N ILE A 204 -16.26 37.33 -23.79
CA ILE A 204 -15.26 37.28 -24.86
C ILE A 204 -15.73 36.26 -25.89
N GLY A 205 -15.98 36.77 -27.10
CA GLY A 205 -16.60 36.09 -28.22
C GLY A 205 -15.95 34.76 -28.59
N ARG A 206 -16.82 33.80 -28.88
CA ARG A 206 -16.52 32.52 -29.50
C ARG A 206 -15.84 32.76 -30.86
N LYS A 207 -14.53 32.52 -30.94
CA LYS A 207 -13.85 32.27 -32.22
C LYS A 207 -13.42 30.80 -32.28
N ALA A 208 -14.00 30.11 -33.25
CA ALA A 208 -13.79 28.71 -33.57
C ALA A 208 -12.30 28.42 -33.80
N ARG A 209 -11.72 27.56 -32.96
CA ARG A 209 -10.35 27.04 -33.15
C ARG A 209 -10.45 25.67 -33.79
N LYS A 210 -10.14 25.61 -35.08
CA LYS A 210 -9.96 24.38 -35.88
C LYS A 210 -8.99 23.44 -35.16
N GLU A 211 -9.46 22.23 -34.86
CA GLU A 211 -8.63 21.12 -34.41
C GLU A 211 -7.65 20.71 -35.52
N LYS A 212 -6.36 20.89 -35.26
CA LYS A 212 -5.28 20.38 -36.10
C LYS A 212 -4.85 19.03 -35.55
N LYS A 213 -5.31 17.97 -36.22
CA LYS A 213 -5.03 16.56 -35.93
C LYS A 213 -3.52 16.30 -36.09
N MET A 214 -2.78 16.26 -34.97
CA MET A 214 -1.37 15.85 -34.94
C MET A 214 -1.30 14.32 -35.02
N ARG A 215 -0.81 13.84 -36.16
CA ARG A 215 -0.52 12.44 -36.46
C ARG A 215 0.87 12.15 -35.90
N ILE A 216 0.94 11.50 -34.74
CA ILE A 216 2.20 10.98 -34.20
C ILE A 216 2.58 9.78 -35.06
N LYS A 217 3.77 9.86 -35.64
CA LYS A 217 4.40 8.88 -36.52
C LYS A 217 5.47 8.20 -35.67
N ASP A 218 5.19 6.99 -35.23
CA ASP A 218 6.16 6.17 -34.50
C ASP A 218 7.07 5.50 -35.53
N ASP A 219 8.28 6.03 -35.68
CA ASP A 219 9.35 5.43 -36.45
C ASP A 219 10.47 4.96 -35.50
N SER A 220 10.87 3.70 -35.73
CA SER A 220 12.26 3.24 -35.72
C SER A 220 12.94 2.87 -34.39
N THR A 221 13.05 1.54 -34.20
CA THR A 221 14.30 0.79 -34.01
C THR A 221 15.39 1.34 -33.07
N SER A 222 15.60 0.67 -31.95
CA SER A 222 16.94 0.51 -31.37
C SER A 222 17.17 -0.94 -30.95
N LYS A 223 18.05 -1.57 -31.72
CA LYS A 223 18.64 -2.88 -31.57
C LYS A 223 19.87 -2.70 -30.66
N THR A 224 19.86 -3.28 -29.46
CA THR A 224 21.06 -3.33 -28.60
C THR A 224 21.37 -4.76 -28.22
N HIS A 225 22.44 -5.26 -28.83
CA HIS A 225 23.19 -6.42 -28.38
C HIS A 225 24.02 -6.01 -27.15
N SER A 226 23.99 -6.80 -26.08
CA SER A 226 25.07 -6.83 -25.09
C SER A 226 25.31 -8.27 -24.65
N ALA A 227 26.33 -8.86 -25.26
CA ALA A 227 27.04 -10.01 -24.72
C ALA A 227 28.01 -9.51 -23.61
N GLY A 228 28.14 -10.25 -22.52
CA GLY A 228 28.99 -9.83 -21.40
C GLY A 228 29.20 -10.93 -20.36
N ALA A 229 30.08 -11.87 -20.72
CA ALA A 229 30.87 -12.80 -19.91
C ALA A 229 30.67 -12.84 -18.37
N LEU A 230 30.34 -14.05 -17.91
CA LEU A 230 30.61 -14.58 -16.57
C LEU A 230 32.12 -14.60 -16.30
N LYS A 231 32.55 -14.07 -15.14
CA LYS A 231 33.80 -14.45 -14.48
C LYS A 231 33.51 -14.83 -13.04
N SER A 232 33.84 -16.07 -12.75
CA SER A 232 34.02 -16.71 -11.46
C SER A 232 35.21 -16.12 -10.71
N SER A 233 35.12 -16.01 -9.38
CA SER A 233 36.29 -16.09 -8.50
C SER A 233 35.92 -16.57 -7.10
N GLU A 234 36.59 -17.66 -6.71
CA GLU A 234 36.84 -18.23 -5.38
C GLU A 234 37.17 -17.17 -4.30
N VAL A 235 36.63 -17.26 -3.09
CA VAL A 235 37.08 -18.02 -1.89
C VAL A 235 38.36 -17.50 -1.22
N ALA A 236 38.17 -17.11 0.05
CA ALA A 236 39.08 -17.06 1.21
C ALA A 236 40.12 -15.92 1.34
N THR A 237 39.95 -15.09 2.37
CA THR A 237 40.76 -15.06 3.62
C THR A 237 40.77 -13.66 4.26
N GLU A 238 40.19 -13.59 5.47
CA GLU A 238 40.73 -12.95 6.68
C GLU A 238 41.81 -11.86 6.51
N LYS A 239 41.45 -10.56 6.66
CA LYS A 239 42.42 -9.52 7.04
C LYS A 239 41.82 -8.45 7.96
N ARG A 240 42.37 -8.46 9.18
CA ARG A 240 42.65 -7.38 10.14
C ARG A 240 42.26 -5.95 9.70
N GLN A 241 41.57 -5.28 10.61
CA GLN A 241 41.33 -3.83 10.58
C GLN A 241 42.65 -3.06 10.37
N PRO A 242 42.71 -2.14 9.39
CA PRO A 242 43.81 -1.20 9.32
C PRO A 242 43.59 -0.08 10.33
N VAL A 243 44.55 0.05 11.26
CA VAL A 243 44.73 1.25 12.08
C VAL A 243 44.94 2.43 11.12
N ILE A 244 44.00 3.38 11.15
CA ILE A 244 44.05 4.62 10.37
C ILE A 244 45.22 5.46 10.89
N LYS A 245 46.39 5.29 10.29
CA LYS A 245 47.47 6.27 10.40
C LYS A 245 47.16 7.41 9.44
N LEU A 246 46.67 8.52 10.00
CA LEU A 246 46.56 9.82 9.35
C LEU A 246 47.96 10.27 8.91
N SER A 247 48.43 9.84 7.74
CA SER A 247 49.61 10.41 7.11
C SER A 247 49.18 11.72 6.46
N LEU A 248 49.60 12.82 7.09
CA LEU A 248 49.56 14.16 6.52
C LEU A 248 50.47 14.15 5.29
N ARG A 249 49.89 13.99 4.09
CA ARG A 249 50.58 14.19 2.83
C ARG A 249 50.96 15.68 2.69
N PRO A 250 52.20 16.00 2.29
CA PRO A 250 52.61 17.35 1.99
C PRO A 250 51.83 17.86 0.77
N ARG A 251 51.24 19.06 0.90
CA ARG A 251 50.54 19.78 -0.17
C ARG A 251 51.52 20.11 -1.29
N ALA A 252 51.54 19.29 -2.34
CA ALA A 252 52.23 19.60 -3.58
C ALA A 252 51.26 20.36 -4.49
N ALA A 253 51.71 21.54 -4.92
CA ALA A 253 51.19 22.41 -5.99
C ALA A 253 49.68 22.71 -5.98
N GLU A 254 49.34 23.99 -5.84
CA GLU A 254 48.01 24.54 -6.08
C GLU A 254 47.55 24.20 -7.51
N GLU A 255 46.93 23.04 -7.66
CA GLU A 255 46.13 22.69 -8.82
C GLU A 255 44.93 23.64 -8.78
N ARG A 256 44.92 24.64 -9.67
CA ARG A 256 43.79 25.54 -9.86
C ARG A 256 42.60 24.70 -10.31
N THR A 257 41.83 24.18 -9.35
CA THR A 257 40.57 23.52 -9.59
C THR A 257 39.67 24.51 -10.29
N ASP A 258 39.33 24.19 -11.53
CA ASP A 258 38.36 24.96 -12.31
C ASP A 258 37.01 24.91 -11.59
N VAL A 259 36.63 26.03 -11.01
CA VAL A 259 35.41 26.19 -10.20
C VAL A 259 34.17 25.76 -10.97
N PHE A 260 34.15 25.91 -12.30
CA PHE A 260 33.04 25.47 -13.13
C PHE A 260 32.97 23.95 -13.26
N SER A 261 34.12 23.30 -13.36
CA SER A 261 34.21 21.84 -13.41
C SER A 261 33.74 21.20 -12.10
N ASP A 262 34.06 21.79 -10.95
CA ASP A 262 33.56 21.32 -9.64
C ASP A 262 32.07 21.61 -9.46
N PHE A 263 31.57 22.75 -9.95
CA PHE A 263 30.13 23.05 -9.93
C PHE A 263 29.32 22.06 -10.76
N LEU A 264 29.74 21.78 -11.99
CA LEU A 264 29.06 20.81 -12.86
C LEU A 264 29.05 19.40 -12.25
N ARG A 265 30.16 19.02 -11.60
CA ARG A 265 30.25 17.75 -10.86
C ARG A 265 29.31 17.71 -9.66
N GLY A 266 29.14 18.83 -8.95
CA GLY A 266 28.16 18.97 -7.87
C GLY A 266 26.72 18.83 -8.36
N VAL A 267 26.37 19.48 -9.48
CA VAL A 267 25.02 19.41 -10.07
C VAL A 267 24.70 18.01 -10.59
N GLU A 268 25.66 17.33 -11.22
CA GLU A 268 25.49 15.93 -11.64
C GLU A 268 25.35 14.99 -10.44
N ALA A 269 26.17 15.16 -9.40
CA ALA A 269 26.06 14.36 -8.19
C ALA A 269 24.70 14.57 -7.49
N GLU A 270 24.19 15.80 -7.41
CA GLU A 270 22.87 16.10 -6.86
C GLU A 270 21.74 15.48 -7.71
N ARG A 271 21.87 15.54 -9.04
CA ARG A 271 20.91 14.93 -9.97
C ARG A 271 20.89 13.41 -9.83
N VAL A 272 22.06 12.77 -9.72
CA VAL A 272 22.20 11.32 -9.49
C VAL A 272 21.65 10.93 -8.12
N ALA A 273 21.92 11.72 -7.07
CA ALA A 273 21.35 11.48 -5.73
C ALA A 273 19.82 11.58 -5.73
N ARG A 274 19.25 12.57 -6.43
CA ARG A 274 17.79 12.68 -6.62
C ARG A 274 17.19 11.50 -7.39
N LEU A 275 17.88 11.01 -8.41
CA LEU A 275 17.45 9.84 -9.20
C LEU A 275 17.56 8.54 -8.39
N GLY A 276 18.62 8.36 -7.60
CA GLY A 276 18.78 7.21 -6.70
C GLY A 276 17.66 7.14 -5.65
N ALA A 277 17.34 8.27 -5.02
CA ALA A 277 16.25 8.37 -4.03
C ALA A 277 14.85 8.02 -4.60
N LEU A 278 14.66 8.18 -5.91
CA LEU A 278 13.40 7.82 -6.59
C LEU A 278 13.36 6.35 -7.03
N ASN A 279 14.52 5.74 -7.33
CA ASN A 279 14.58 4.40 -7.91
C ASN A 279 14.76 3.28 -6.88
N ASP A 280 15.39 3.56 -5.73
CA ASP A 280 15.53 2.57 -4.64
C ASP A 280 14.19 2.31 -3.91
N ASN A 281 13.20 3.17 -4.15
CA ASN A 281 11.93 3.13 -3.44
C ASN A 281 11.03 1.96 -3.87
N TRP A 282 11.08 1.49 -5.12
CA TRP A 282 10.16 0.44 -5.57
C TRP A 282 10.57 -0.95 -5.10
N GLU A 283 11.87 -1.27 -5.10
CA GLU A 283 12.36 -2.56 -4.60
C GLU A 283 12.18 -2.67 -3.09
N ASP A 284 12.51 -1.62 -2.35
CA ASP A 284 12.34 -1.61 -0.90
C ASP A 284 10.87 -1.58 -0.51
N GLN A 285 10.02 -0.86 -1.25
CA GLN A 285 8.58 -0.93 -1.05
C GLN A 285 8.02 -2.32 -1.38
N ALA A 286 8.52 -2.99 -2.42
CA ALA A 286 8.15 -4.36 -2.74
C ALA A 286 8.59 -5.35 -1.64
N LYS A 287 9.83 -5.22 -1.12
CA LYS A 287 10.34 -6.01 0.01
C LYS A 287 9.53 -5.76 1.28
N ARG A 288 9.19 -4.50 1.59
CA ARG A 288 8.35 -4.13 2.75
C ARG A 288 6.94 -4.72 2.62
N ARG A 289 6.32 -4.60 1.44
CA ARG A 289 5.00 -5.21 1.15
C ARG A 289 5.05 -6.72 1.28
N LEU A 290 6.09 -7.37 0.74
CA LEU A 290 6.28 -8.82 0.87
C LEU A 290 6.45 -9.23 2.34
N GLY A 291 7.22 -8.49 3.12
CA GLY A 291 7.39 -8.72 4.55
C GLY A 291 6.10 -8.50 5.36
N GLN A 292 5.27 -7.52 4.99
CA GLN A 292 3.95 -7.31 5.58
C GLN A 292 3.00 -8.46 5.24
N VAL A 293 2.96 -8.91 3.98
CA VAL A 293 2.17 -10.09 3.57
C VAL A 293 2.61 -11.31 4.37
N HIS A 294 3.91 -11.56 4.50
CA HIS A 294 4.44 -12.71 5.25
C HIS A 294 4.05 -12.67 6.73
N ARG A 295 4.16 -11.51 7.38
CA ARG A 295 3.72 -11.31 8.77
C ARG A 295 2.22 -11.52 8.93
N ARG A 296 1.41 -10.94 8.03
CA ARG A 296 -0.05 -11.10 8.03
C ARG A 296 -0.46 -12.56 7.85
N THR A 297 0.11 -13.27 6.88
CA THR A 297 -0.20 -14.68 6.64
C THR A 297 0.21 -15.54 7.83
N ARG A 298 1.36 -15.27 8.45
CA ARG A 298 1.79 -15.98 9.66
C ARG A 298 0.81 -15.78 10.81
N LEU A 299 0.44 -14.54 11.12
CA LEU A 299 -0.55 -14.25 12.17
C LEU A 299 -1.91 -14.87 11.84
N GLN A 300 -2.34 -14.82 10.58
CA GLN A 300 -3.59 -15.44 10.15
C GLN A 300 -3.57 -16.95 10.36
N LEU A 301 -2.47 -17.63 10.05
CA LEU A 301 -2.30 -19.07 10.31
C LEU A 301 -2.27 -19.39 11.82
N GLU A 302 -1.65 -18.53 12.63
CA GLU A 302 -1.66 -18.66 14.10
C GLU A 302 -3.08 -18.46 14.67
N LEU A 303 -3.85 -17.49 14.14
CA LEU A 303 -5.20 -17.15 14.59
C LEU A 303 -6.26 -18.15 14.15
N MET A 304 -6.11 -18.73 12.95
CA MET A 304 -7.04 -19.73 12.42
C MET A 304 -7.04 -21.02 13.26
N GLY A 305 -6.08 -21.17 14.19
CA GLY A 305 -6.09 -22.28 15.13
C GLY A 305 -6.17 -23.62 14.41
N ASP A 306 -5.59 -23.70 13.20
CA ASP A 306 -5.68 -24.85 12.30
C ASP A 306 -4.99 -26.05 12.95
N ASN A 307 -5.75 -26.73 13.81
CA ASN A 307 -5.38 -28.00 14.41
C ASN A 307 -5.21 -29.09 13.33
N GLU A 308 -5.70 -28.86 12.10
CA GLU A 308 -5.41 -29.70 10.93
C GLU A 308 -3.95 -29.58 10.44
N LEU A 309 -3.30 -28.41 10.55
CA LEU A 309 -1.85 -28.28 10.32
C LEU A 309 -1.01 -28.97 11.40
N LYS A 310 -1.63 -29.45 12.50
CA LYS A 310 -0.95 -30.29 13.51
C LYS A 310 -0.85 -31.75 13.11
N GLU A 311 -1.41 -32.18 11.97
CA GLU A 311 -1.03 -33.47 11.42
C GLU A 311 0.50 -33.51 11.31
N LYS A 312 1.13 -34.51 11.95
CA LYS A 312 2.59 -34.57 12.09
C LYS A 312 3.30 -34.40 10.74
N ARG A 313 2.65 -34.78 9.64
CA ARG A 313 3.11 -34.65 8.24
C ARG A 313 3.43 -33.21 7.81
N TYR A 314 2.71 -32.22 8.33
CA TYR A 314 2.87 -30.80 7.98
C TYR A 314 3.70 -29.99 8.98
N THR A 315 4.09 -30.62 10.10
CA THR A 315 5.09 -30.02 11.01
C THR A 315 6.45 -29.90 10.31
N HIS A 316 7.32 -28.99 10.76
CA HIS A 316 8.65 -28.83 10.18
C HIS A 316 9.42 -30.17 10.11
N THR A 317 9.37 -30.95 11.19
CA THR A 317 9.97 -32.29 11.27
C THR A 317 9.31 -33.27 10.32
N GLY A 318 7.97 -33.31 10.24
CA GLY A 318 7.27 -34.19 9.33
C GLY A 318 7.45 -33.83 7.86
N HIS A 319 7.50 -32.54 7.54
CA HIS A 319 7.84 -32.06 6.20
C HIS A 319 9.26 -32.51 5.83
N GLN A 320 10.23 -32.41 6.74
CA GLN A 320 11.58 -32.91 6.48
C GLN A 320 11.60 -34.42 6.22
N VAL A 321 10.85 -35.21 7.00
CA VAL A 321 10.71 -36.66 6.80
C VAL A 321 10.03 -36.98 5.47
N PHE A 322 8.94 -36.26 5.15
CA PHE A 322 8.21 -36.41 3.90
C PHE A 322 9.08 -36.06 2.69
N MET A 323 9.82 -34.94 2.75
CA MET A 323 10.76 -34.55 1.69
C MET A 323 11.91 -35.55 1.53
N LYS A 324 12.43 -36.13 2.63
CA LYS A 324 13.41 -37.22 2.56
C LYS A 324 12.82 -38.47 1.89
N ALA A 325 11.59 -38.84 2.24
CA ALA A 325 10.88 -39.96 1.63
C ALA A 325 10.62 -39.73 0.14
N MET A 326 10.16 -38.54 -0.25
CA MET A 326 9.96 -38.14 -1.64
C MET A 326 11.26 -38.14 -2.44
N LYS A 327 12.36 -37.61 -1.86
CA LYS A 327 13.69 -37.69 -2.48
C LYS A 327 14.15 -39.14 -2.68
N LYS A 328 13.89 -40.02 -1.71
CA LYS A 328 14.19 -41.46 -1.83
C LYS A 328 13.31 -42.16 -2.87
N ALA A 329 12.04 -41.78 -2.98
CA ALA A 329 11.11 -42.31 -3.97
C ALA A 329 11.38 -41.77 -5.38
N ASN A 330 12.09 -40.64 -5.50
CA ASN A 330 12.43 -40.04 -6.77
C ASN A 330 13.52 -40.85 -7.50
N ARG A 331 13.08 -41.81 -8.32
CA ARG A 331 13.96 -42.73 -9.05
C ARG A 331 14.83 -42.03 -10.10
N CYS A 332 14.58 -40.76 -10.44
CA CYS A 332 15.37 -40.05 -11.45
C CYS A 332 16.82 -39.80 -11.01
N TRP A 333 17.11 -39.82 -9.70
CA TRP A 333 18.47 -39.74 -9.16
C TRP A 333 19.18 -41.09 -9.13
N SER A 334 18.45 -42.21 -9.24
CA SER A 334 19.02 -43.55 -9.30
C SER A 334 19.29 -44.05 -10.72
N ASP A 335 18.76 -43.38 -11.74
CA ASP A 335 18.98 -43.73 -13.14
C ASP A 335 20.28 -43.09 -13.66
N THR A 336 21.32 -43.91 -13.81
CA THR A 336 22.64 -43.47 -14.28
C THR A 336 22.59 -42.92 -15.70
N SER A 337 21.68 -43.40 -16.55
CA SER A 337 21.53 -42.89 -17.91
C SER A 337 21.01 -41.45 -17.92
N LEU A 338 20.05 -41.17 -17.03
CA LEU A 338 19.40 -39.87 -16.93
C LEU A 338 20.36 -38.83 -16.34
N LEU A 339 21.19 -39.22 -15.37
CA LEU A 339 22.25 -38.36 -14.82
C LEU A 339 23.30 -37.97 -15.87
N GLN A 340 23.73 -38.91 -16.73
CA GLN A 340 24.70 -38.60 -17.79
C GLN A 340 24.13 -37.63 -18.84
N GLU A 341 22.87 -37.80 -19.24
CA GLU A 341 22.22 -36.86 -20.14
C GLU A 341 22.00 -35.49 -19.49
N ALA A 342 21.62 -35.46 -18.21
CA ALA A 342 21.40 -34.23 -17.45
C ALA A 342 22.69 -33.41 -17.32
N ALA A 343 23.82 -34.09 -17.07
CA ALA A 343 25.15 -33.48 -17.06
C ALA A 343 25.54 -32.89 -18.43
N LYS A 344 25.18 -33.55 -19.55
CA LYS A 344 25.44 -33.02 -20.90
C LYS A 344 24.61 -31.76 -21.20
N GLU A 345 23.37 -31.70 -20.73
CA GLU A 345 22.48 -30.54 -20.94
C GLU A 345 22.61 -29.44 -19.88
N ASN A 346 23.51 -29.58 -18.89
CA ASN A 346 23.61 -28.70 -17.72
C ASN A 346 22.25 -28.49 -17.02
N ALA A 347 21.46 -29.56 -16.90
CA ALA A 347 20.14 -29.55 -16.26
C ALA A 347 20.09 -30.56 -15.10
N THR A 348 19.08 -30.46 -14.23
CA THR A 348 18.84 -31.48 -13.21
C THR A 348 18.10 -32.69 -13.82
N PRO A 349 18.28 -33.91 -13.28
CA PRO A 349 17.63 -35.11 -13.81
C PRO A 349 16.09 -34.98 -13.86
N GLU A 350 15.47 -34.28 -12.92
CA GLU A 350 14.02 -34.03 -12.94
C GLU A 350 13.59 -33.25 -14.18
N ILE A 351 14.31 -32.18 -14.51
CA ILE A 351 13.99 -31.32 -15.66
C ILE A 351 14.09 -32.13 -16.95
N LEU A 352 15.11 -32.97 -17.06
CA LEU A 352 15.31 -33.79 -18.24
C LEU A 352 14.24 -34.88 -18.37
N GLN A 353 13.86 -35.53 -17.26
CA GLN A 353 12.77 -36.50 -17.25
C GLN A 353 11.44 -35.86 -17.68
N VAL A 354 11.12 -34.67 -17.16
CA VAL A 354 9.92 -33.92 -17.57
C VAL A 354 9.98 -33.54 -19.04
N ARG A 355 11.14 -33.12 -19.56
CA ARG A 355 11.32 -32.85 -21.00
C ARG A 355 11.09 -34.11 -21.85
N LYS A 356 11.60 -35.27 -21.42
CA LYS A 356 11.37 -36.55 -22.08
C LYS A 356 9.88 -36.92 -22.08
N LEU A 357 9.19 -36.80 -20.94
CA LEU A 357 7.75 -37.06 -20.84
C LEU A 357 6.93 -36.08 -21.67
N ASN A 358 7.26 -34.78 -21.67
CA ASN A 358 6.60 -33.79 -22.50
C ASN A 358 6.82 -34.06 -23.99
N ARG A 359 7.98 -34.55 -24.42
CA ARG A 359 8.20 -34.98 -25.82
C ARG A 359 7.33 -36.19 -26.19
N GLN A 360 7.03 -37.08 -25.24
CA GLN A 360 6.17 -38.23 -25.45
C GLN A 360 4.68 -37.86 -25.47
N LEU A 361 4.26 -36.96 -24.59
CA LEU A 361 2.88 -36.50 -24.47
C LEU A 361 2.50 -35.47 -25.54
N TYR A 362 3.44 -34.59 -25.89
CA TYR A 362 3.22 -33.56 -26.88
C TYR A 362 3.60 -34.06 -28.27
N VAL A 363 2.70 -34.83 -28.88
CA VAL A 363 2.69 -35.00 -30.33
C VAL A 363 2.22 -33.67 -30.90
N LYS A 364 3.12 -32.90 -31.54
CA LYS A 364 2.72 -31.69 -32.27
C LYS A 364 1.53 -32.09 -33.15
N PRO A 365 0.34 -31.47 -32.99
CA PRO A 365 -0.77 -31.76 -33.88
C PRO A 365 -0.26 -31.55 -35.31
N PRO A 366 -0.54 -32.48 -36.24
CA PRO A 366 0.01 -32.45 -37.59
C PRO A 366 -0.19 -31.04 -38.13
N THR A 367 0.91 -30.33 -38.30
CA THR A 367 0.88 -28.92 -38.66
C THR A 367 0.03 -28.82 -39.92
N PRO A 368 -1.08 -28.06 -39.91
CA PRO A 368 -1.91 -27.92 -41.10
C PRO A 368 -1.00 -27.49 -42.24
N PRO A 369 -1.18 -28.05 -43.45
CA PRO A 369 -0.32 -27.74 -44.59
C PRO A 369 -0.21 -26.22 -44.70
N PRO A 370 1.01 -25.69 -44.89
CA PRO A 370 1.24 -24.25 -44.89
C PRO A 370 0.23 -23.60 -45.84
N PRO A 371 -0.50 -22.56 -45.39
CA PRO A 371 -1.48 -21.91 -46.24
C PRO A 371 -0.79 -21.50 -47.54
N PRO A 372 -1.43 -21.72 -48.70
CA PRO A 372 -0.85 -21.40 -49.98
C PRO A 372 -0.37 -19.94 -49.95
N PRO A 373 0.83 -19.66 -50.52
CA PRO A 373 1.44 -18.34 -50.45
C PRO A 373 0.41 -17.29 -50.88
N PRO A 374 0.23 -16.21 -50.08
CA PRO A 374 -0.75 -15.20 -50.37
C PRO A 374 -0.49 -14.66 -51.77
N LYS A 375 -1.50 -14.76 -52.64
CA LYS A 375 -1.42 -14.22 -54.00
C LYS A 375 -0.93 -12.77 -53.91
N PRO A 376 0.12 -12.39 -54.67
CA PRO A 376 0.65 -11.03 -54.61
C PRO A 376 -0.49 -10.07 -54.84
N LYS A 377 -0.77 -9.22 -53.84
CA LYS A 377 -1.78 -8.18 -53.95
C LYS A 377 -1.27 -7.21 -55.00
N MET A 378 -1.88 -7.24 -56.19
CA MET A 378 -1.59 -6.29 -57.25
C MET A 378 -1.78 -4.87 -56.68
N ASP A 379 -0.74 -4.06 -56.74
CA ASP A 379 -0.74 -2.73 -56.13
C ASP A 379 -1.95 -1.92 -56.62
N GLN A 380 -2.85 -1.58 -55.71
CA GLN A 380 -4.06 -0.79 -55.98
C GLN A 380 -3.73 0.56 -56.64
N ALA A 381 -2.50 1.06 -56.47
CA ALA A 381 -1.99 2.25 -57.13
C ALA A 381 -1.94 2.11 -58.67
N LEU A 382 -1.61 0.92 -59.19
CA LEU A 382 -1.54 0.67 -60.63
C LEU A 382 -2.94 0.59 -61.26
N VAL A 383 -3.92 0.04 -60.53
CA VAL A 383 -5.32 -0.02 -60.96
C VAL A 383 -5.95 1.37 -61.05
N ASN A 384 -5.62 2.26 -60.11
CA ASN A 384 -6.16 3.62 -60.10
C ASN A 384 -5.58 4.50 -61.21
N ASN A 385 -4.32 4.29 -61.60
CA ASN A 385 -3.69 5.02 -62.70
C ASN A 385 -4.27 4.63 -64.08
N LEU A 386 -4.63 3.35 -64.28
CA LEU A 386 -5.27 2.90 -65.52
C LEU A 386 -6.69 3.48 -65.69
N ARG A 387 -7.43 3.69 -64.59
CA ARG A 387 -8.78 4.28 -64.63
C ARG A 387 -8.78 5.78 -64.90
N SER A 388 -7.73 6.50 -64.49
CA SER A 388 -7.65 7.96 -64.65
C SER A 388 -7.45 8.42 -66.10
N ASN A 389 -6.96 7.56 -67.01
CA ASN A 389 -6.61 7.97 -68.37
C ASN A 389 -7.76 7.85 -69.39
N HIS A 390 -8.92 7.28 -69.03
CA HIS A 390 -10.04 7.11 -69.98
C HIS A 390 -11.13 8.21 -69.88
N GLY A 391 -10.98 9.22 -69.01
CA GLY A 391 -12.05 10.19 -68.71
C GLY A 391 -11.95 11.56 -69.37
N ARG A 392 -10.96 11.85 -70.23
CA ARG A 392 -10.66 13.25 -70.63
C ARG A 392 -10.65 13.55 -72.13
N ALA A 393 -11.27 12.70 -72.95
CA ALA A 393 -11.41 12.93 -74.38
C ALA A 393 -12.89 12.94 -74.81
N SER A 394 -13.65 13.96 -74.38
CA SER A 394 -14.83 14.41 -75.13
C SER A 394 -15.24 15.79 -74.62
N ILE A 395 -15.90 16.57 -75.49
CA ILE A 395 -16.36 17.95 -75.33
C ILE A 395 -15.34 19.01 -75.82
N LYS A 396 -15.31 19.15 -77.14
CA LYS A 396 -15.32 20.44 -77.84
C LYS A 396 -15.77 20.19 -79.28
N ALA A 397 -17.06 20.38 -79.53
CA ALA A 397 -17.62 20.67 -80.84
C ALA A 397 -18.97 21.37 -80.66
N GLU A 398 -19.04 22.57 -81.27
CA GLU A 398 -20.26 23.28 -81.74
C GLU A 398 -21.23 23.82 -80.67
N ALA A 399 -21.78 25.03 -80.73
CA ALA A 399 -21.74 26.13 -81.72
C ALA A 399 -21.96 27.47 -80.98
#